data_AF-M0MI70-F1
#
_entry.id   AF-M0MI70-F1
#
_cell.length_a   1.000
_cell.length_b   1.000
_cell.length_c   1.000
_cell.angle_alpha   90.00
_cell.angle_beta   90.00
_cell.angle_gamma   90.00
#
_symmetry.space_group_name_H-M   'P 1'
#
loop_
_entity.id
_entity.type
_entity.pdbx_description
1 polymer ?
#
loop_
_entity_poly.entity_id
_entity_poly.type
_entity_poly.pdbx_seq_one_letter_code
_entity_poly.pdbx_strand_id
1 'polypeptide(L)'
;MDRSARVAAVLVLAVVLAGCNGLALGGDGTPTRTVTPAAVPTDEPTPTPRPELAPGLTGDGVVDPFALGNAHASILDGSSYTLHENSSVVYPSGMIYSNGTVEAWLTPDEDRYAVVRSGSQTSASFPVIEERFWSNGNRTLSVRSTTDETTYEIIDGDDGPLPVRRVMDGDPTNSERIATVFGAMETRVVGQAVRNGTRLYRVRGSNLTSAFALDDEWDAPGNVALVALVDRWGLVHEYRLNYTASLDGDPVRVSRRVRYTDLGSTTVERPSWYEAAVRNATTTTPNVTTTPSNGTDAPTTTATAPGVSMITAVPVTADAGSATSSNTSPTPTTGSSATEPTAT
;
A
#
# COMPACT_ATOMS: atom_id res chain seq x y z
N MET A 1 -29.30 -4.23 43.21
CA MET A 1 -30.40 -3.25 43.08
C MET A 1 -30.56 -2.82 41.63
N ASP A 2 -31.41 -3.40 40.82
CA ASP A 2 -31.91 -4.76 40.71
C ASP A 2 -32.58 -4.80 39.34
N ARG A 3 -32.15 -5.76 38.51
CA ARG A 3 -32.58 -6.00 37.13
C ARG A 3 -34.07 -6.40 37.03
N SER A 4 -34.78 -6.46 38.15
CA SER A 4 -36.22 -6.75 38.27
C SER A 4 -37.12 -5.53 38.02
N ALA A 5 -36.61 -4.29 38.03
CA ALA A 5 -37.44 -3.11 37.81
C ALA A 5 -37.75 -2.78 36.34
N ARG A 6 -36.98 -3.33 35.38
CA ARG A 6 -37.14 -3.03 33.94
C ARG A 6 -37.96 -4.08 33.17
N VAL A 7 -38.12 -5.28 33.72
CA VAL A 7 -38.93 -6.36 33.11
C VAL A 7 -40.43 -6.19 33.43
N ALA A 8 -40.78 -5.48 34.51
CA ALA A 8 -42.17 -5.22 34.89
C ALA A 8 -42.88 -4.15 34.01
N ALA A 9 -42.14 -3.36 33.23
CA ALA A 9 -42.71 -2.29 32.39
C ALA A 9 -43.29 -2.79 31.05
N VAL A 10 -43.01 -4.03 30.64
CA VAL A 10 -43.47 -4.59 29.36
C VAL A 10 -44.77 -5.41 29.51
N LEU A 11 -45.15 -5.80 30.73
CA LEU A 11 -46.32 -6.67 30.99
C LEU A 11 -47.60 -5.93 31.41
N VAL A 12 -47.55 -4.62 31.64
CA VAL A 12 -48.71 -3.82 32.11
C VAL A 12 -49.48 -3.14 30.95
N LEU A 13 -48.90 -3.08 29.73
CA LEU A 13 -49.58 -2.47 28.59
C LEU A 13 -50.47 -3.43 27.77
N ALA A 14 -50.50 -4.73 28.11
CA ALA A 14 -51.19 -5.76 27.32
C ALA A 14 -52.59 -6.17 27.84
N VAL A 15 -53.13 -5.53 28.89
CA VAL A 15 -54.37 -6.00 29.57
C VAL A 15 -55.53 -4.98 29.58
N VAL A 16 -55.44 -3.86 28.85
CA VAL A 16 -56.46 -2.77 28.91
C VAL A 16 -57.41 -2.70 27.68
N LEU A 17 -57.62 -3.80 26.94
CA LEU A 17 -58.66 -3.84 25.89
C LEU A 17 -59.79 -4.86 26.16
N ALA A 18 -59.93 -5.30 27.41
CA ALA A 18 -61.16 -5.95 27.86
C ALA A 18 -62.20 -4.89 28.24
N GLY A 19 -63.13 -4.58 27.33
CA GLY A 19 -64.36 -3.87 27.68
C GLY A 19 -65.06 -3.14 26.54
N CYS A 20 -66.03 -3.81 25.90
CA CYS A 20 -67.42 -3.33 25.80
C CYS A 20 -68.29 -4.38 25.10
N ASN A 21 -69.06 -5.13 25.90
CA ASN A 21 -70.22 -5.90 25.43
C ASN A 21 -71.36 -4.91 25.13
N GLY A 22 -71.79 -4.85 23.87
CA GLY A 22 -72.98 -4.10 23.44
C GLY A 22 -73.88 -4.97 22.55
N LEU A 23 -74.99 -5.44 23.12
CA LEU A 23 -76.10 -6.05 22.39
C LEU A 23 -76.89 -4.97 21.63
N ALA A 24 -77.14 -5.15 20.34
CA ALA A 24 -78.24 -4.50 19.61
C ALA A 24 -78.71 -5.38 18.44
N LEU A 25 -80.02 -5.48 18.30
CA LEU A 25 -80.80 -6.33 17.40
C LEU A 25 -81.00 -5.67 16.01
N GLY A 26 -81.06 -6.49 14.96
CA GLY A 26 -81.89 -6.21 13.79
C GLY A 26 -81.17 -6.03 12.44
N GLY A 27 -81.68 -6.73 11.41
CA GLY A 27 -81.56 -6.32 10.00
C GLY A 27 -80.85 -7.31 9.08
N ASP A 28 -81.63 -8.10 8.35
CA ASP A 28 -81.20 -9.03 7.30
C ASP A 28 -80.53 -8.31 6.12
N GLY A 29 -79.40 -8.85 5.64
CA GLY A 29 -78.79 -8.47 4.36
C GLY A 29 -77.26 -8.48 4.38
N THR A 30 -76.63 -9.65 4.32
CA THR A 30 -75.16 -9.75 4.28
C THR A 30 -74.63 -9.35 2.90
N PRO A 31 -73.83 -8.28 2.76
CA PRO A 31 -73.12 -8.00 1.52
C PRO A 31 -72.01 -9.04 1.33
N THR A 32 -71.96 -9.69 0.17
CA THR A 32 -70.85 -10.58 -0.18
C THR A 32 -69.57 -9.74 -0.29
N ARG A 33 -68.71 -9.84 0.72
CA ARG A 33 -67.43 -9.11 0.77
C ARG A 33 -66.47 -9.74 -0.25
N THR A 34 -66.27 -9.06 -1.39
CA THR A 34 -65.24 -9.44 -2.37
C THR A 34 -63.87 -9.24 -1.74
N VAL A 35 -63.11 -10.32 -1.56
CA VAL A 35 -61.71 -10.24 -1.15
C VAL A 35 -60.85 -9.88 -2.36
N THR A 36 -60.10 -8.78 -2.27
CA THR A 36 -59.04 -8.50 -3.23
C THR A 36 -57.87 -9.42 -2.90
N PRO A 37 -57.39 -10.27 -3.81
CA PRO A 37 -56.21 -11.08 -3.57
C PRO A 37 -55.02 -10.17 -3.20
N ALA A 38 -54.36 -10.45 -2.09
CA ALA A 38 -53.09 -9.81 -1.77
C ALA A 38 -52.07 -10.17 -2.85
N ALA A 39 -51.24 -9.21 -3.26
CA ALA A 39 -50.17 -9.46 -4.21
C ALA A 39 -49.25 -10.56 -3.65
N VAL A 40 -49.14 -11.67 -4.38
CA VAL A 40 -48.20 -12.74 -4.07
C VAL A 40 -46.79 -12.16 -4.26
N PRO A 41 -45.86 -12.32 -3.29
CA PRO A 41 -44.47 -11.98 -3.51
C PRO A 41 -44.00 -12.68 -4.78
N THR A 42 -43.65 -11.90 -5.80
CA THR A 42 -42.96 -12.46 -6.96
C THR A 42 -41.54 -12.68 -6.49
N ASP A 43 -41.12 -13.95 -6.39
CA ASP A 43 -39.73 -14.28 -6.11
C ASP A 43 -38.87 -13.59 -7.17
N GLU A 44 -38.07 -12.61 -6.73
CA GLU A 44 -37.04 -12.04 -7.59
C GLU A 44 -36.10 -13.20 -8.00
N PRO A 45 -35.72 -13.31 -9.28
CA PRO A 45 -34.85 -14.39 -9.70
C PRO A 45 -33.55 -14.33 -8.90
N THR A 46 -33.28 -15.39 -8.14
CA THR A 46 -32.01 -15.57 -7.44
C THR A 46 -30.87 -15.44 -8.45
N PRO A 47 -29.92 -14.49 -8.29
CA PRO A 47 -28.82 -14.34 -9.22
C PRO A 47 -28.04 -15.67 -9.30
N THR A 48 -27.85 -16.18 -10.52
CA THR A 48 -27.07 -17.40 -10.74
C THR A 48 -25.64 -17.16 -10.25
N PRO A 49 -25.07 -18.02 -9.38
CA PRO A 49 -23.68 -17.88 -8.95
C PRO A 49 -22.77 -17.85 -10.17
N ARG A 50 -21.96 -16.79 -10.31
CA ARG A 50 -20.96 -16.75 -11.38
C ARG A 50 -19.84 -17.73 -11.03
N PRO A 51 -19.34 -18.51 -12.00
CA PRO A 51 -18.20 -19.39 -11.75
C PRO A 51 -16.99 -18.57 -11.30
N GLU A 52 -16.49 -18.89 -10.11
CA GLU A 52 -15.22 -18.36 -9.60
C GLU A 52 -14.06 -19.00 -10.38
N LEU A 53 -13.15 -18.16 -10.88
CA LEU A 53 -11.99 -18.59 -11.67
C LEU A 53 -10.77 -18.85 -10.79
N ALA A 54 -10.65 -18.08 -9.71
CA ALA A 54 -9.69 -18.17 -8.61
C ALA A 54 -10.29 -17.45 -7.40
N PRO A 55 -9.80 -17.64 -6.17
CA PRO A 55 -10.29 -16.92 -5.00
C PRO A 55 -10.40 -15.41 -5.25
N GLY A 56 -11.62 -14.87 -5.15
CA GLY A 56 -11.92 -13.45 -5.37
C GLY A 56 -11.94 -12.97 -6.83
N LEU A 57 -11.74 -13.87 -7.80
CA LEU A 57 -11.69 -13.58 -9.23
C LEU A 57 -12.80 -14.30 -9.99
N THR A 58 -13.58 -13.56 -10.76
CA THR A 58 -14.61 -14.08 -11.69
C THR A 58 -14.30 -13.67 -13.13
N GLY A 59 -15.11 -14.12 -14.09
CA GLY A 59 -15.01 -13.67 -15.48
C GLY A 59 -15.15 -12.14 -15.64
N ASP A 60 -15.91 -11.49 -14.75
CA ASP A 60 -16.11 -10.05 -14.79
C ASP A 60 -14.94 -9.27 -14.18
N GLY A 61 -13.98 -9.93 -13.54
CA GLY A 61 -12.87 -9.30 -12.83
C GLY A 61 -12.76 -9.75 -11.37
N VAL A 62 -11.91 -9.06 -10.62
CA VAL A 62 -11.75 -9.21 -9.18
C VAL A 62 -12.96 -8.59 -8.48
N VAL A 63 -13.69 -9.44 -7.77
CA VAL A 63 -14.90 -9.07 -7.00
C VAL A 63 -14.63 -9.04 -5.49
N ASP A 64 -13.58 -9.73 -5.05
CA ASP A 64 -13.07 -9.70 -3.68
C ASP A 64 -11.53 -9.61 -3.70
N PRO A 65 -10.97 -8.38 -3.66
CA PRO A 65 -9.53 -8.17 -3.69
C PRO A 65 -8.79 -8.76 -2.48
N PHE A 66 -9.45 -8.83 -1.31
CA PHE A 66 -8.86 -9.41 -0.11
C PHE A 66 -8.79 -10.92 -0.21
N ALA A 67 -9.82 -11.59 -0.74
CA ALA A 67 -9.77 -13.02 -1.01
C ALA A 67 -8.64 -13.37 -2.00
N LEU A 68 -8.42 -12.55 -3.04
CA LEU A 68 -7.31 -12.73 -3.97
C LEU A 68 -5.94 -12.54 -3.28
N GLY A 69 -5.77 -11.45 -2.52
CA GLY A 69 -4.54 -11.17 -1.79
C GLY A 69 -4.19 -12.24 -0.75
N ASN A 70 -5.18 -12.73 0.00
CA ASN A 70 -5.00 -13.79 0.99
C ASN A 70 -4.67 -15.14 0.33
N ALA A 71 -5.32 -15.47 -0.80
CA ALA A 71 -4.99 -16.66 -1.55
C ALA A 71 -3.55 -16.61 -2.09
N HIS A 72 -3.13 -15.45 -2.58
CA HIS A 72 -1.74 -15.21 -2.97
C HIS A 72 -0.75 -15.45 -1.82
N ALA A 73 -0.97 -14.80 -0.66
CA ALA A 73 -0.15 -15.01 0.54
C ALA A 73 -0.07 -16.48 0.93
N SER A 74 -1.22 -17.18 0.99
CA SER A 74 -1.28 -18.56 1.44
C SER A 74 -0.42 -19.53 0.61
N ILE A 75 -0.22 -19.22 -0.68
CA ILE A 75 0.64 -20.00 -1.57
C ILE A 75 2.13 -19.70 -1.30
N LEU A 76 2.46 -18.45 -0.99
CA LEU A 76 3.83 -17.99 -0.74
C LEU A 76 4.34 -18.32 0.67
N ASP A 77 3.51 -18.19 1.71
CA ASP A 77 3.85 -18.43 3.13
C ASP A 77 4.37 -19.86 3.41
N GLY A 78 4.12 -20.82 2.51
CA GLY A 78 4.60 -22.20 2.62
C GLY A 78 5.64 -22.60 1.56
N SER A 79 6.11 -21.64 0.75
CA SER A 79 6.92 -21.92 -0.43
C SER A 79 8.18 -21.07 -0.45
N SER A 80 9.27 -21.60 -1.00
CA SER A 80 10.37 -20.73 -1.41
C SER A 80 9.98 -20.00 -2.70
N TYR A 81 10.37 -18.74 -2.87
CA TYR A 81 10.09 -18.01 -4.09
C TYR A 81 11.09 -16.87 -4.31
N THR A 82 11.19 -16.44 -5.56
CA THR A 82 11.95 -15.26 -5.97
C THR A 82 10.98 -14.15 -6.36
N LEU A 83 11.12 -12.99 -5.72
CA LEU A 83 10.38 -11.77 -6.01
C LEU A 83 11.24 -10.84 -6.87
N HIS A 84 10.69 -10.33 -7.96
CA HIS A 84 11.28 -9.25 -8.74
C HIS A 84 10.31 -8.08 -8.84
N GLU A 85 10.72 -6.91 -8.35
CA GLU A 85 10.01 -5.65 -8.51
C GLU A 85 10.88 -4.64 -9.26
N ASN A 86 10.25 -3.89 -10.15
CA ASN A 86 10.83 -2.70 -10.77
C ASN A 86 9.81 -1.57 -10.70
N SER A 87 10.24 -0.40 -10.24
CA SER A 87 9.44 0.81 -10.18
C SER A 87 10.18 1.98 -10.84
N SER A 88 9.42 2.90 -11.42
CA SER A 88 9.95 4.16 -11.93
C SER A 88 8.90 5.25 -11.89
N VAL A 89 9.38 6.48 -11.67
CA VAL A 89 8.59 7.70 -11.72
C VAL A 89 9.30 8.64 -12.69
N VAL A 90 8.57 9.09 -13.72
CA VAL A 90 9.16 9.82 -14.84
C VAL A 90 8.30 11.04 -15.18
N TYR A 91 8.92 12.21 -15.28
CA TYR A 91 8.26 13.43 -15.74
C TYR A 91 7.88 13.33 -17.23
N PRO A 92 6.89 14.12 -17.71
CA PRO A 92 6.52 14.17 -19.12
C PRO A 92 7.67 14.51 -20.06
N SER A 93 8.68 15.25 -19.58
CA SER A 93 9.93 15.56 -20.30
C SER A 93 10.80 14.34 -20.61
N GLY A 94 10.54 13.20 -19.96
CA GLY A 94 11.37 12.00 -20.01
C GLY A 94 12.45 11.95 -18.92
N MET A 95 12.58 13.02 -18.11
CA MET A 95 13.44 13.03 -16.94
C MET A 95 12.92 12.01 -15.91
N ILE A 96 13.76 11.05 -15.54
CA ILE A 96 13.47 10.10 -14.47
C ILE A 96 13.52 10.88 -13.17
N TYR A 97 12.48 10.83 -12.34
CA TYR A 97 12.53 11.32 -10.95
C TYR A 97 13.14 10.26 -10.05
N SER A 98 12.63 9.03 -10.14
CA SER A 98 13.15 7.88 -9.41
C SER A 98 13.04 6.61 -10.23
N ASN A 99 13.96 5.69 -9.97
CA ASN A 99 13.84 4.30 -10.39
C ASN A 99 14.31 3.37 -9.27
N GLY A 100 13.76 2.17 -9.24
CA GLY A 100 14.07 1.20 -8.20
C GLY A 100 13.89 -0.22 -8.71
N THR A 101 14.71 -1.12 -8.19
CA THR A 101 14.54 -2.56 -8.34
C THR A 101 14.64 -3.22 -6.98
N VAL A 102 13.80 -4.22 -6.75
CA VAL A 102 13.93 -5.15 -5.63
C VAL A 102 14.00 -6.55 -6.19
N GLU A 103 15.01 -7.30 -5.80
CA GLU A 103 15.08 -8.75 -6.00
C GLU A 103 15.20 -9.42 -4.65
N ALA A 104 14.34 -10.38 -4.37
CA ALA A 104 14.38 -11.09 -3.10
C ALA A 104 14.25 -12.60 -3.33
N TRP A 105 15.06 -13.36 -2.60
CA TRP A 105 15.03 -14.81 -2.55
C TRP A 105 14.61 -15.21 -1.15
N LEU A 106 13.47 -15.88 -1.02
CA LEU A 106 12.88 -16.22 0.27
C LEU A 106 12.72 -17.73 0.39
N THR A 107 13.03 -18.26 1.59
CA THR A 107 12.69 -19.63 1.97
C THR A 107 11.33 -19.68 2.67
N PRO A 108 10.67 -20.85 2.78
CA PRO A 108 9.32 -20.94 3.36
C PRO A 108 9.21 -20.35 4.77
N ASP A 109 10.23 -20.54 5.61
CA ASP A 109 10.22 -20.05 7.00
C ASP A 109 10.59 -18.56 7.12
N GLU A 110 10.91 -17.89 6.00
CA GLU A 110 11.30 -16.47 5.90
C GLU A 110 12.50 -16.03 6.77
N ASP A 111 13.15 -16.96 7.47
CA ASP A 111 14.31 -16.74 8.34
C ASP A 111 15.62 -16.62 7.53
N ARG A 112 15.70 -17.35 6.42
CA ARG A 112 16.77 -17.25 5.43
C ARG A 112 16.24 -16.52 4.21
N TYR A 113 16.91 -15.42 3.90
CA TYR A 113 16.55 -14.60 2.76
C TYR A 113 17.79 -13.90 2.20
N ALA A 114 17.72 -13.54 0.93
CA ALA A 114 18.59 -12.54 0.34
C ALA A 114 17.70 -11.47 -0.29
N VAL A 115 18.07 -10.20 -0.12
CA VAL A 115 17.38 -9.08 -0.76
C VAL A 115 18.42 -8.19 -1.40
N VAL A 116 18.23 -7.82 -2.65
CA VAL A 116 19.00 -6.81 -3.37
C VAL A 116 18.06 -5.69 -3.75
N ARG A 117 18.45 -4.46 -3.40
CA ARG A 117 17.76 -3.24 -3.74
C ARG A 117 18.71 -2.37 -4.50
N SER A 118 18.26 -1.82 -5.61
CA SER A 118 18.98 -0.77 -6.28
C SER A 118 18.03 0.34 -6.64
N GLY A 119 18.48 1.58 -6.61
CA GLY A 119 17.65 2.69 -7.04
C GLY A 119 18.44 3.97 -7.19
N SER A 120 17.82 4.92 -7.87
CA SER A 120 18.32 6.28 -7.99
C SER A 120 17.17 7.26 -7.85
N GLN A 121 17.48 8.42 -7.30
CA GLN A 121 16.57 9.56 -7.24
C GLN A 121 17.30 10.78 -7.80
N THR A 122 16.62 11.56 -8.63
CA THR A 122 17.23 12.68 -9.37
C THR A 122 17.46 13.92 -8.50
N SER A 123 17.13 13.87 -7.22
CA SER A 123 17.66 14.86 -6.29
C SER A 123 19.18 14.69 -6.24
N ALA A 124 19.91 15.79 -6.52
CA ALA A 124 21.37 15.84 -6.62
C ALA A 124 22.13 15.32 -5.38
N SER A 125 21.40 15.01 -4.30
CA SER A 125 21.89 14.47 -3.04
C SER A 125 21.80 12.94 -2.92
N PHE A 126 21.16 12.22 -3.84
CA PHE A 126 20.96 10.77 -3.75
C PHE A 126 21.69 10.02 -4.87
N PRO A 127 22.89 9.46 -4.62
CA PRO A 127 23.58 8.63 -5.60
C PRO A 127 22.75 7.39 -5.97
N VAL A 128 23.16 6.67 -7.01
CA VAL A 128 22.68 5.30 -7.21
C VAL A 128 23.10 4.51 -5.97
N ILE A 129 22.13 4.04 -5.20
CA ILE A 129 22.36 3.26 -3.99
C ILE A 129 22.00 1.81 -4.32
N GLU A 130 22.92 0.90 -4.03
CA GLU A 130 22.65 -0.52 -3.98
C GLU A 130 22.76 -0.99 -2.53
N GLU A 131 21.73 -1.68 -2.04
CA GLU A 131 21.75 -2.34 -0.74
C GLU A 131 21.49 -3.83 -0.93
N ARG A 132 22.30 -4.65 -0.26
CA ARG A 132 22.08 -6.09 -0.23
C ARG A 132 21.97 -6.55 1.20
N PHE A 133 20.97 -7.36 1.47
CA PHE A 133 20.75 -8.02 2.75
C PHE A 133 20.87 -9.52 2.55
N TRP A 134 21.43 -10.19 3.54
CA TRP A 134 21.46 -11.65 3.58
C TRP A 134 21.29 -12.12 5.01
N SER A 135 20.36 -13.05 5.20
CA SER A 135 20.13 -13.74 6.47
C SER A 135 20.25 -15.25 6.29
N ASN A 136 20.84 -15.89 7.30
CA ASN A 136 20.88 -17.35 7.42
C ASN A 136 20.02 -17.89 8.58
N GLY A 137 19.09 -17.09 9.09
CA GLY A 137 18.24 -17.43 10.24
C GLY A 137 18.92 -17.25 11.60
N ASN A 138 20.24 -17.00 11.64
CA ASN A 138 20.96 -16.69 12.88
C ASN A 138 21.46 -15.25 12.94
N ARG A 139 21.75 -14.63 11.79
CA ARG A 139 22.14 -13.23 11.69
C ARG A 139 21.78 -12.62 10.36
N THR A 140 21.62 -11.31 10.36
CA THR A 140 21.47 -10.53 9.12
C THR A 140 22.70 -9.67 8.88
N LEU A 141 23.24 -9.78 7.67
CA LEU A 141 24.31 -8.92 7.18
C LEU A 141 23.74 -8.00 6.10
N SER A 142 24.22 -6.77 6.06
CA SER A 142 23.98 -5.88 4.93
C SER A 142 25.28 -5.36 4.34
N VAL A 143 25.22 -5.04 3.05
CA VAL A 143 26.20 -4.21 2.37
C VAL A 143 25.46 -3.08 1.67
N ARG A 144 25.92 -1.86 1.88
CA ARG A 144 25.45 -0.66 1.19
C ARG A 144 26.58 -0.15 0.31
N SER A 145 26.30 0.03 -0.97
CA SER A 145 27.22 0.58 -1.95
C SER A 145 26.63 1.83 -2.59
N THR A 146 27.38 2.92 -2.56
CA THR A 146 27.11 4.16 -3.28
C THR A 146 28.18 4.36 -4.36
N THR A 147 28.16 5.49 -5.08
CA THR A 147 29.20 5.81 -6.06
C THR A 147 30.59 5.93 -5.42
N ASP A 148 30.66 6.36 -4.16
CA ASP A 148 31.93 6.74 -3.50
C ASP A 148 32.38 5.74 -2.42
N GLU A 149 31.44 4.95 -1.86
CA GLU A 149 31.70 4.15 -0.67
C GLU A 149 30.98 2.80 -0.71
N THR A 150 31.59 1.79 -0.08
CA THR A 150 30.91 0.54 0.30
C THR A 150 31.08 0.28 1.79
N THR A 151 29.96 0.12 2.49
CA THR A 151 29.90 -0.09 3.93
C THR A 151 29.25 -1.44 4.22
N TYR A 152 29.73 -2.12 5.26
CA TYR A 152 29.21 -3.42 5.70
C TYR A 152 28.65 -3.28 7.10
N GLU A 153 27.51 -3.92 7.37
CA GLU A 153 26.88 -3.91 8.69
C GLU A 153 26.40 -5.30 9.09
N ILE A 154 26.49 -5.58 10.39
CA ILE A 154 25.73 -6.66 11.04
C ILE A 154 24.48 -6.01 11.63
N ILE A 155 23.33 -6.38 11.11
CA ILE A 155 22.03 -5.84 11.54
C ILE A 155 21.31 -6.94 12.31
N ASP A 156 21.77 -7.17 13.53
CA ASP A 156 21.10 -8.05 14.48
C ASP A 156 20.37 -7.17 15.51
N GLY A 157 19.11 -7.51 15.81
CA GLY A 157 18.35 -6.90 16.88
C GLY A 157 18.57 -7.62 18.21
N ASP A 158 18.03 -7.06 19.30
CA ASP A 158 18.07 -7.71 20.61
C ASP A 158 17.33 -9.08 20.61
N ASP A 159 16.35 -9.24 19.71
CA ASP A 159 15.51 -10.43 19.58
C ASP A 159 15.97 -11.40 18.46
N GLY A 160 17.17 -11.20 17.88
CA GLY A 160 17.74 -12.06 16.85
C GLY A 160 17.95 -11.37 15.48
N PRO A 161 18.05 -12.14 14.37
CA PRO A 161 18.28 -11.56 13.05
C PRO A 161 17.14 -10.64 12.64
N LEU A 162 17.45 -9.58 11.90
CA LEU A 162 16.43 -8.70 11.34
C LEU A 162 15.43 -9.49 10.47
N PRO A 163 14.11 -9.44 10.74
CA PRO A 163 13.14 -10.19 9.95
C PRO A 163 12.98 -9.58 8.57
N VAL A 164 12.69 -10.42 7.56
CA VAL A 164 12.54 -9.97 6.16
C VAL A 164 11.48 -8.88 6.01
N ARG A 165 10.43 -8.89 6.84
CA ARG A 165 9.39 -7.86 6.88
C ARG A 165 9.92 -6.45 7.15
N ARG A 166 10.95 -6.36 8.01
CA ARG A 166 11.62 -5.08 8.33
C ARG A 166 12.60 -4.67 7.26
N VAL A 167 13.22 -5.64 6.57
CA VAL A 167 13.98 -5.35 5.35
C VAL A 167 13.02 -4.82 4.31
N MET A 168 12.04 -5.61 3.88
CA MET A 168 11.00 -5.33 2.86
C MET A 168 10.11 -4.12 3.15
N ASP A 169 10.10 -3.60 4.37
CA ASP A 169 9.20 -2.55 4.85
C ASP A 169 7.72 -2.91 4.61
N GLY A 170 7.36 -4.14 4.97
CA GLY A 170 6.03 -4.69 4.76
C GLY A 170 5.99 -6.22 4.67
N ASP A 171 4.81 -6.74 4.35
CA ASP A 171 4.59 -8.16 4.07
C ASP A 171 5.31 -8.58 2.76
N PRO A 172 6.28 -9.51 2.80
CA PRO A 172 7.03 -9.94 1.61
C PRO A 172 6.15 -10.61 0.55
N THR A 173 4.99 -11.16 0.93
CA THR A 173 4.04 -11.72 -0.04
C THR A 173 3.33 -10.62 -0.85
N ASN A 174 3.33 -9.37 -0.38
CA ASN A 174 2.58 -8.25 -0.94
C ASN A 174 1.05 -8.49 -1.01
N SER A 175 0.48 -9.29 -0.11
CA SER A 175 -0.95 -9.59 -0.08
C SER A 175 -1.83 -8.34 0.02
N GLU A 176 -1.50 -7.44 0.94
CA GLU A 176 -2.18 -6.16 1.14
C GLU A 176 -2.06 -5.25 -0.08
N ARG A 177 -0.88 -5.21 -0.71
CA ARG A 177 -0.65 -4.44 -1.94
C ARG A 177 -1.48 -4.99 -3.10
N ILE A 178 -1.63 -6.31 -3.22
CA ILE A 178 -2.51 -6.93 -4.22
C ILE A 178 -3.96 -6.53 -3.95
N ALA A 179 -4.44 -6.67 -2.72
CA ALA A 179 -5.80 -6.27 -2.37
C ALA A 179 -6.05 -4.77 -2.69
N THR A 180 -5.10 -3.92 -2.33
CA THR A 180 -5.16 -2.47 -2.54
C THR A 180 -5.16 -2.12 -4.03
N VAL A 181 -4.20 -2.62 -4.82
CA VAL A 181 -4.09 -2.31 -6.25
C VAL A 181 -5.28 -2.83 -7.04
N PHE A 182 -5.72 -4.07 -6.80
CA PHE A 182 -6.81 -4.67 -7.56
C PHE A 182 -8.19 -4.15 -7.11
N GLY A 183 -8.32 -3.69 -5.86
CA GLY A 183 -9.52 -3.03 -5.35
C GLY A 183 -9.65 -1.56 -5.73
N ALA A 184 -8.56 -0.90 -6.14
CA ALA A 184 -8.55 0.51 -6.51
C ALA A 184 -9.23 0.82 -7.85
N MET A 185 -9.53 -0.19 -8.67
CA MET A 185 -9.97 0.00 -10.05
C MET A 185 -10.94 -1.07 -10.52
N GLU A 186 -11.68 -0.76 -11.59
CA GLU A 186 -12.47 -1.77 -12.28
C GLU A 186 -11.53 -2.77 -12.97
N THR A 187 -11.74 -4.06 -12.73
CA THR A 187 -10.96 -5.12 -13.37
C THR A 187 -11.86 -5.99 -14.23
N ARG A 188 -11.28 -6.66 -15.24
CA ARG A 188 -11.95 -7.67 -16.08
C ARG A 188 -10.99 -8.76 -16.49
N VAL A 189 -11.47 -10.00 -16.63
CA VAL A 189 -10.70 -11.06 -17.26
C VAL A 189 -10.85 -10.93 -18.78
N VAL A 190 -9.74 -10.64 -19.47
CA VAL A 190 -9.73 -10.37 -20.91
C VAL A 190 -9.17 -11.51 -21.74
N GLY A 191 -8.74 -12.59 -21.09
CA GLY A 191 -8.24 -13.78 -21.76
C GLY A 191 -7.59 -14.76 -20.80
N GLN A 192 -7.09 -15.85 -21.36
CA GLN A 192 -6.36 -16.88 -20.63
C GLN A 192 -5.20 -17.39 -21.48
N ALA A 193 -4.14 -17.84 -20.83
CA ALA A 193 -3.00 -18.47 -21.46
C ALA A 193 -2.52 -19.66 -20.61
N VAL A 194 -1.80 -20.59 -21.22
CA VAL A 194 -1.08 -21.63 -20.48
C VAL A 194 0.42 -21.35 -20.59
N ARG A 195 1.12 -21.29 -19.46
CA ARG A 195 2.58 -21.14 -19.40
C ARG A 195 3.14 -22.23 -18.50
N ASN A 196 4.08 -23.02 -19.00
CA ASN A 196 4.70 -24.13 -18.25
C ASN A 196 3.69 -25.07 -17.59
N GLY A 197 2.57 -25.36 -18.27
CA GLY A 197 1.49 -26.21 -17.75
C GLY A 197 0.51 -25.50 -16.79
N THR A 198 0.79 -24.27 -16.37
CA THR A 198 -0.09 -23.48 -15.50
C THR A 198 -1.05 -22.63 -16.34
N ARG A 199 -2.35 -22.77 -16.09
CA ARG A 199 -3.38 -21.87 -16.65
C ARG A 199 -3.35 -20.54 -15.92
N LEU A 200 -3.23 -19.46 -16.68
CA LEU A 200 -3.18 -18.08 -16.22
C LEU A 200 -4.33 -17.28 -16.84
N TYR A 201 -5.12 -16.62 -16.01
CA TYR A 201 -6.11 -15.63 -16.39
C TYR A 201 -5.43 -14.27 -16.54
N ARG A 202 -5.63 -13.63 -17.69
CA ARG A 202 -5.16 -12.27 -17.94
C ARG A 202 -6.21 -11.30 -17.43
N VAL A 203 -5.91 -10.64 -16.32
CA VAL A 203 -6.75 -9.61 -15.72
C VAL A 203 -6.27 -8.25 -16.21
N ARG A 204 -7.20 -7.41 -16.68
CA ARG A 204 -6.93 -6.01 -17.03
C ARG A 204 -7.70 -5.12 -16.06
N GLY A 205 -7.02 -4.12 -15.50
CA GLY A 205 -7.64 -3.06 -14.70
C GLY A 205 -7.58 -1.72 -15.42
N SER A 206 -8.65 -0.95 -15.27
CA SER A 206 -8.84 0.40 -15.80
C SER A 206 -9.87 1.13 -14.93
N ASN A 207 -9.97 2.46 -15.05
CA ASN A 207 -10.90 3.29 -14.27
C ASN A 207 -10.70 3.16 -12.75
N LEU A 208 -10.14 4.20 -12.15
CA LEU A 208 -10.03 4.26 -10.69
C LEU A 208 -11.41 4.36 -10.05
N THR A 209 -11.66 3.48 -9.10
CA THR A 209 -12.83 3.50 -8.21
C THR A 209 -12.45 4.05 -6.84
N SER A 210 -11.17 3.94 -6.45
CA SER A 210 -10.63 4.52 -5.21
C SER A 210 -9.23 5.05 -5.46
N ALA A 211 -9.07 6.38 -5.45
CA ALA A 211 -7.78 7.04 -5.59
C ALA A 211 -6.89 6.84 -4.34
N PHE A 212 -7.50 6.78 -3.15
CA PHE A 212 -6.81 6.62 -1.86
C PHE A 212 -5.82 5.44 -1.85
N ALA A 213 -6.16 4.36 -2.54
CA ALA A 213 -5.30 3.18 -2.65
C ALA A 213 -3.96 3.40 -3.38
N LEU A 214 -3.82 4.51 -4.12
CA LEU A 214 -2.59 4.87 -4.85
C LEU A 214 -2.04 6.24 -4.43
N ASP A 215 -2.72 6.95 -3.53
CA ASP A 215 -2.44 8.34 -3.12
C ASP A 215 -1.43 8.43 -1.95
N ASP A 216 -1.03 7.30 -1.37
CA ASP A 216 -0.08 7.26 -0.24
C ASP A 216 1.32 7.80 -0.61
N GLU A 217 1.68 7.74 -1.89
CA GLU A 217 3.02 8.09 -2.39
C GLU A 217 3.01 9.26 -3.39
N TRP A 218 1.89 9.48 -4.09
CA TRP A 218 1.78 10.49 -5.15
C TRP A 218 0.36 11.04 -5.21
N ASP A 219 0.23 12.36 -5.31
CA ASP A 219 -1.07 13.02 -5.29
C ASP A 219 -1.85 12.78 -6.60
N ALA A 220 -3.18 12.71 -6.48
CA ALA A 220 -4.13 12.74 -7.59
C ALA A 220 -3.86 11.68 -8.70
N PRO A 221 -3.84 10.38 -8.35
CA PRO A 221 -3.62 9.31 -9.32
C PRO A 221 -4.74 9.26 -10.38
N GLY A 222 -4.38 8.95 -11.62
CA GLY A 222 -5.27 8.92 -12.77
C GLY A 222 -4.73 8.09 -13.94
N ASN A 223 -5.54 7.91 -15.00
CA ASN A 223 -5.15 7.19 -16.21
C ASN A 223 -4.54 5.79 -15.95
N VAL A 224 -5.14 5.04 -15.03
CA VAL A 224 -4.60 3.75 -14.59
C VAL A 224 -4.72 2.67 -15.65
N ALA A 225 -3.69 1.84 -15.74
CA ALA A 225 -3.65 0.63 -16.53
C ALA A 225 -2.94 -0.48 -15.76
N LEU A 226 -3.71 -1.49 -15.36
CA LEU A 226 -3.22 -2.72 -14.75
C LEU A 226 -3.31 -3.87 -15.76
N VAL A 227 -2.27 -4.69 -15.83
CA VAL A 227 -2.32 -6.01 -16.48
C VAL A 227 -1.68 -7.03 -15.55
N ALA A 228 -2.43 -8.06 -15.17
CA ALA A 228 -1.97 -9.11 -14.30
C ALA A 228 -2.20 -10.51 -14.88
N LEU A 229 -1.44 -11.48 -14.39
CA LEU A 229 -1.57 -12.90 -14.69
C LEU A 229 -1.82 -13.65 -13.39
N VAL A 230 -3.02 -14.19 -13.26
CA VAL A 230 -3.49 -14.88 -12.03
C VAL A 230 -3.79 -16.33 -12.36
N ASP A 231 -3.29 -17.27 -11.58
CA ASP A 231 -3.67 -18.68 -11.77
C ASP A 231 -4.96 -19.05 -11.04
N ARG A 232 -5.42 -20.29 -11.23
CA ARG A 232 -6.67 -20.78 -10.63
C ARG A 232 -6.67 -20.86 -9.10
N TRP A 233 -5.50 -20.79 -8.47
CA TRP A 233 -5.35 -20.89 -7.03
C TRP A 233 -5.28 -19.51 -6.36
N GLY A 234 -5.20 -18.44 -7.14
CA GLY A 234 -5.12 -17.06 -6.64
C GLY A 234 -3.70 -16.51 -6.61
N LEU A 235 -2.69 -17.24 -7.12
CA LEU A 235 -1.34 -16.70 -7.23
C LEU A 235 -1.31 -15.67 -8.37
N VAL A 236 -1.04 -14.41 -8.03
CA VAL A 236 -0.63 -13.39 -8.99
C VAL A 236 0.83 -13.61 -9.39
N HIS A 237 1.07 -14.18 -10.57
CA HIS A 237 2.43 -14.48 -11.08
C HIS A 237 3.18 -13.22 -11.50
N GLU A 238 2.47 -12.29 -12.14
CA GLU A 238 3.00 -11.01 -12.58
C GLU A 238 1.88 -9.98 -12.61
N TYR A 239 2.19 -8.75 -12.21
CA TYR A 239 1.37 -7.60 -12.59
C TYR A 239 2.21 -6.41 -13.03
N ARG A 240 1.63 -5.58 -13.89
CA ARG A 240 2.16 -4.29 -14.34
C ARG A 240 1.12 -3.23 -14.11
N LEU A 241 1.48 -2.21 -13.35
CA LEU A 241 0.65 -1.05 -13.06
C LEU A 241 1.31 0.18 -13.66
N ASN A 242 0.55 0.95 -14.43
CA ASN A 242 0.98 2.25 -14.95
C ASN A 242 -0.11 3.26 -14.64
N TYR A 243 0.26 4.47 -14.21
CA TYR A 243 -0.67 5.55 -13.96
C TYR A 243 0.02 6.91 -14.02
N THR A 244 -0.77 7.97 -14.13
CA THR A 244 -0.30 9.35 -13.95
C THR A 244 -0.62 9.80 -12.54
N ALA A 245 0.26 10.61 -11.94
CA ALA A 245 0.04 11.25 -10.65
C ALA A 245 0.72 12.63 -10.64
N SER A 246 0.74 13.28 -9.48
CA SER A 246 1.36 14.58 -9.25
C SER A 246 2.45 14.47 -8.16
N LEU A 247 3.57 15.13 -8.39
CA LEU A 247 4.68 15.30 -7.45
C LEU A 247 4.94 16.79 -7.30
N ASP A 248 4.74 17.34 -6.11
CA ASP A 248 4.90 18.79 -5.84
C ASP A 248 4.13 19.69 -6.83
N GLY A 249 2.99 19.20 -7.33
CA GLY A 249 2.15 19.86 -8.33
C GLY A 249 2.52 19.57 -9.79
N ASP A 250 3.66 18.92 -10.05
CA ASP A 250 4.10 18.54 -11.38
C ASP A 250 3.60 17.14 -11.77
N PRO A 251 3.04 16.97 -12.98
CA PRO A 251 2.57 15.67 -13.43
C PRO A 251 3.74 14.69 -13.61
N VAL A 252 3.54 13.44 -13.18
CA VAL A 252 4.49 12.33 -13.33
C VAL A 252 3.79 11.08 -13.86
N ARG A 253 4.56 10.18 -14.47
CA ARG A 253 4.13 8.83 -14.84
C ARG A 253 4.79 7.82 -13.92
N VAL A 254 3.99 7.00 -13.27
CA VAL A 254 4.45 5.91 -12.41
C VAL A 254 4.28 4.59 -13.14
N SER A 255 5.31 3.76 -13.12
CA SER A 255 5.29 2.39 -13.65
C SER A 255 5.83 1.45 -12.58
N ARG A 256 5.10 0.38 -12.28
CA ARG A 256 5.50 -0.72 -11.39
C ARG A 256 5.29 -2.06 -12.08
N ARG A 257 6.26 -2.96 -11.95
CA ARG A 257 6.16 -4.35 -12.41
C ARG A 257 6.62 -5.27 -11.28
N VAL A 258 5.78 -6.22 -10.90
CA VAL A 258 6.09 -7.23 -9.89
C VAL A 258 5.94 -8.62 -10.50
N ARG A 259 6.86 -9.53 -10.18
CA ARG A 259 6.86 -10.93 -10.62
C ARG A 259 7.29 -11.86 -9.50
N TYR A 260 6.67 -13.03 -9.46
CA TYR A 260 7.02 -14.13 -8.58
C TYR A 260 7.47 -15.31 -9.44
N THR A 261 8.68 -15.81 -9.19
CA THR A 261 9.28 -16.93 -9.94
C THR A 261 9.86 -17.97 -9.00
N ASP A 262 10.27 -19.11 -9.57
CA ASP A 262 11.02 -20.15 -8.87
C ASP A 262 10.32 -20.64 -7.59
N LEU A 263 8.98 -20.70 -7.65
CA LEU A 263 8.12 -21.15 -6.57
C LEU A 263 8.43 -22.62 -6.22
N GLY A 264 8.78 -22.86 -4.96
CA GLY A 264 9.18 -24.17 -4.44
C GLY A 264 10.61 -24.60 -4.82
N SER A 265 11.33 -23.81 -5.61
CA SER A 265 12.70 -24.13 -6.06
C SER A 265 13.75 -23.08 -5.73
N THR A 266 13.32 -21.93 -5.19
CA THR A 266 14.25 -20.87 -4.77
C THR A 266 15.14 -21.33 -3.63
N THR A 267 16.43 -21.00 -3.72
CA THR A 267 17.44 -21.23 -2.68
C THR A 267 18.10 -19.91 -2.30
N VAL A 268 18.58 -19.83 -1.05
CA VAL A 268 19.33 -18.68 -0.54
C VAL A 268 20.76 -19.14 -0.29
N GLU A 269 21.66 -18.73 -1.17
CA GLU A 269 23.08 -19.09 -1.09
C GLU A 269 23.87 -18.05 -0.30
N ARG A 270 25.01 -18.47 0.28
CA ARG A 270 25.91 -17.55 0.97
C ARG A 270 26.56 -16.60 -0.05
N PRO A 271 26.49 -15.27 0.15
CA PRO A 271 26.99 -14.33 -0.83
C PRO A 271 28.51 -14.28 -0.83
N SER A 272 29.10 -13.95 -1.99
CA SER A 272 30.55 -13.79 -2.16
C SER A 272 31.15 -12.71 -1.25
N TRP A 273 30.37 -11.72 -0.86
CA TRP A 273 30.78 -10.63 0.03
C TRP A 273 30.72 -11.00 1.52
N TYR A 274 30.20 -12.18 1.90
CA TYR A 274 30.05 -12.57 3.30
C TYR A 274 31.36 -12.42 4.09
N GLU A 275 32.48 -12.92 3.56
CA GLU A 275 33.76 -12.89 4.26
C GLU A 275 34.30 -11.46 4.42
N ALA A 276 33.95 -10.55 3.52
CA ALA A 276 34.26 -9.13 3.66
C ALA A 276 33.38 -8.49 4.73
N ALA A 277 32.08 -8.77 4.72
CA ALA A 277 31.14 -8.24 5.71
C ALA A 277 31.51 -8.69 7.12
N VAL A 278 31.76 -9.98 7.38
CA VAL A 278 32.10 -10.44 8.73
C VAL A 278 33.40 -9.82 9.27
N ARG A 279 34.35 -9.48 8.40
CA ARG A 279 35.63 -8.87 8.80
C ARG A 279 35.51 -7.37 9.08
N ASN A 280 34.69 -6.68 8.29
CA ASN A 280 34.69 -5.22 8.23
C ASN A 280 33.40 -4.60 8.80
N ALA A 281 32.40 -5.41 9.14
CA ALA A 281 31.11 -4.90 9.57
C ALA A 281 31.19 -4.20 10.92
N THR A 282 30.51 -3.07 11.00
CA THR A 282 30.13 -2.45 12.26
C THR A 282 28.83 -3.07 12.76
N THR A 283 28.71 -3.25 14.08
CA THR A 283 27.46 -3.71 14.71
C THR A 283 26.58 -2.50 14.99
N THR A 284 25.37 -2.50 14.43
CA THR A 284 24.36 -1.49 14.73
C THR A 284 23.17 -2.18 15.39
N THR A 285 22.93 -1.91 16.68
CA THR A 285 21.67 -2.29 17.32
C THR A 285 20.61 -1.25 16.95
N PRO A 286 19.48 -1.63 16.33
CA PRO A 286 18.40 -0.68 16.07
C PRO A 286 17.87 -0.18 17.42
N ASN A 287 18.13 1.09 17.72
CA ASN A 287 17.83 1.68 19.03
C ASN A 287 16.31 1.75 19.24
N VAL A 288 15.73 0.81 20.00
CA VAL A 288 14.34 0.89 20.46
C VAL A 288 14.30 1.92 21.59
N THR A 289 13.97 3.16 21.24
CA THR A 289 13.67 4.18 22.26
C THR A 289 12.29 3.84 22.87
N THR A 290 12.28 2.96 23.87
CA THR A 290 11.18 2.89 24.83
C THR A 290 11.28 4.13 25.70
N THR A 291 10.48 5.16 25.41
CA THR A 291 10.36 6.31 26.31
C THR A 291 9.49 5.90 27.50
N PRO A 292 10.01 5.80 28.74
CA PRO A 292 9.17 5.68 29.92
C PRO A 292 8.57 7.06 30.21
N SER A 293 7.25 7.12 30.36
CA SER A 293 6.57 8.35 30.72
C SER A 293 6.84 8.71 32.18
N ASN A 294 7.26 9.97 32.38
CA ASN A 294 7.00 10.87 33.52
C ASN A 294 8.11 11.09 34.59
N GLY A 295 8.52 12.36 34.76
CA GLY A 295 9.18 12.87 35.98
C GLY A 295 10.32 13.90 35.83
N THR A 296 9.97 15.16 35.50
CA THR A 296 10.59 16.47 35.87
C THR A 296 12.05 16.55 36.38
N ASP A 297 12.98 17.12 35.58
CA ASP A 297 13.81 18.32 35.86
C ASP A 297 14.89 18.55 34.77
N ALA A 298 15.20 19.81 34.45
CA ALA A 298 16.04 20.30 33.35
C ALA A 298 17.57 20.32 33.66
N PRO A 299 18.46 20.89 32.80
CA PRO A 299 18.80 20.56 31.42
C PRO A 299 20.31 20.20 31.28
N THR A 300 20.68 19.32 30.35
CA THR A 300 22.09 19.21 29.90
C THR A 300 22.16 19.00 28.39
N THR A 301 22.78 19.96 27.72
CA THR A 301 23.25 19.94 26.33
C THR A 301 24.28 18.83 26.10
N THR A 302 24.18 18.06 25.00
CA THR A 302 25.28 17.77 24.04
C THR A 302 24.92 16.65 23.03
N ALA A 303 25.25 16.95 21.76
CA ALA A 303 25.56 16.07 20.62
C ALA A 303 24.43 15.27 19.92
N THR A 304 23.97 15.88 18.83
CA THR A 304 23.35 15.28 17.65
C THR A 304 24.27 14.24 16.98
N ALA A 305 23.74 13.05 16.70
CA ALA A 305 24.24 12.14 15.67
C ALA A 305 23.08 11.80 14.71
N PRO A 306 23.25 11.91 13.38
CA PRO A 306 22.17 11.69 12.43
C PRO A 306 21.98 10.20 12.14
N GLY A 307 20.91 9.62 12.67
CA GLY A 307 20.40 8.31 12.24
C GLY A 307 19.41 8.50 11.10
N VAL A 308 19.84 8.27 9.86
CA VAL A 308 18.98 8.34 8.68
C VAL A 308 18.16 7.05 8.60
N SER A 309 16.89 7.14 9.02
CA SER A 309 15.85 6.20 8.61
C SER A 309 15.38 6.59 7.21
N MET A 310 15.58 5.71 6.24
CA MET A 310 14.82 5.68 4.98
C MET A 310 13.66 4.71 5.31
N ILE A 311 12.38 5.07 5.29
CA ILE A 311 11.55 5.49 4.16
C ILE A 311 10.33 6.22 4.76
N THR A 312 10.10 7.47 4.38
CA THR A 312 8.80 8.16 4.19
C THR A 312 9.16 9.58 3.78
N ALA A 313 8.85 10.00 2.55
CA ALA A 313 8.88 11.41 2.22
C ALA A 313 7.72 12.08 2.97
N VAL A 314 8.03 12.77 4.07
CA VAL A 314 7.06 13.60 4.78
C VAL A 314 7.00 14.96 4.06
N PRO A 315 5.83 15.46 3.65
CA PRO A 315 5.74 16.80 3.08
C PRO A 315 5.92 17.83 4.19
N VAL A 316 6.94 18.67 4.09
CA VAL A 316 7.16 19.78 5.01
C VAL A 316 6.20 20.90 4.63
N THR A 317 5.12 21.06 5.40
CA THR A 317 4.23 22.22 5.31
C THR A 317 4.96 23.42 5.93
N ALA A 318 5.35 24.40 5.11
CA ALA A 318 5.91 25.66 5.60
C ALA A 318 4.76 26.57 6.07
N ASP A 319 4.67 26.75 7.39
CA ASP A 319 3.84 27.76 8.03
C ASP A 319 4.40 29.17 7.75
N ALA A 320 3.56 30.04 7.19
CA ALA A 320 3.89 31.42 6.88
C ALA A 320 3.67 32.31 8.12
N GLY A 321 4.69 32.38 8.97
CA GLY A 321 4.77 33.33 10.08
C GLY A 321 5.28 34.72 9.65
N SER A 322 4.37 35.67 9.60
CA SER A 322 4.53 37.13 9.44
C SER A 322 5.86 37.74 9.89
N ALA A 323 6.48 38.57 9.04
CA ALA A 323 7.45 39.59 9.44
C ALA A 323 6.98 40.98 8.99
N THR A 324 6.67 41.80 9.99
CA THR A 324 6.30 43.21 9.93
C THR A 324 7.39 44.13 9.39
N SER A 325 6.93 45.17 8.71
CA SER A 325 7.64 46.31 8.13
C SER A 325 8.68 46.97 9.05
N SER A 326 9.79 47.42 8.46
CA SER A 326 10.39 48.71 8.86
C SER A 326 10.99 49.43 7.65
N ASN A 327 10.63 50.71 7.61
CA ASN A 327 10.76 51.69 6.56
C ASN A 327 12.11 52.40 6.69
N THR A 328 12.87 52.57 5.61
CA THR A 328 13.77 53.73 5.49
C THR A 328 14.12 53.99 4.04
N SER A 329 13.63 55.13 3.54
CA SER A 329 14.04 55.78 2.30
C SER A 329 15.45 56.38 2.46
N PRO A 330 16.16 56.65 1.35
CA PRO A 330 16.29 58.06 0.99
C PRO A 330 16.10 58.38 -0.51
N THR A 331 15.63 59.61 -0.69
CA THR A 331 15.32 60.44 -1.86
C THR A 331 16.47 60.64 -2.88
N PRO A 332 16.16 61.17 -4.08
CA PRO A 332 16.97 61.09 -5.30
C PRO A 332 17.87 62.33 -5.52
N THR A 333 18.84 62.20 -6.41
CA THR A 333 19.55 63.35 -7.01
C THR A 333 19.46 63.29 -8.54
N THR A 334 19.19 64.47 -9.10
CA THR A 334 18.93 64.81 -10.50
C THR A 334 20.18 65.29 -11.23
N GLY A 335 20.18 65.16 -12.57
CA GLY A 335 21.09 65.85 -13.52
C GLY A 335 21.47 64.94 -14.70
N SER A 336 20.82 64.93 -15.86
CA SER A 336 20.68 65.93 -16.95
C SER A 336 21.86 65.98 -17.95
N SER A 337 21.52 65.80 -19.24
CA SER A 337 22.23 66.17 -20.50
C SER A 337 23.38 65.25 -20.95
N ALA A 338 23.63 64.89 -22.23
CA ALA A 338 23.24 65.38 -23.58
C ALA A 338 23.38 64.22 -24.60
N THR A 339 22.46 64.05 -25.57
CA THR A 339 22.57 64.40 -27.01
C THR A 339 23.58 63.57 -27.86
N GLU A 340 23.01 62.86 -28.85
CA GLU A 340 23.50 62.20 -30.10
C GLU A 340 24.61 62.94 -30.92
N PRO A 341 25.10 62.45 -32.10
CA PRO A 341 24.96 61.14 -32.80
C PRO A 341 26.29 60.64 -33.45
N THR A 342 26.21 59.60 -34.32
CA THR A 342 26.89 59.38 -35.65
C THR A 342 27.29 57.89 -35.81
N ALA A 343 26.51 57.05 -36.52
CA ALA A 343 26.49 56.74 -37.95
C ALA A 343 27.52 55.68 -38.42
N THR A 344 26.98 54.73 -39.21
CA THR A 344 27.58 53.66 -40.05
C THR A 344 28.18 52.44 -39.36
#